data_AF-A0A2E4XNH8-F1
#
_entry.id   AF-A0A2E4XNH8-F1
#
_cell.length_a   1.000
_cell.length_b   1.000
_cell.length_c   1.000
_cell.angle_alpha   90.00
_cell.angle_beta   90.00
_cell.angle_gamma   90.00
#
_symmetry.space_group_name_H-M   'P 1'
#
loop_
_entity.id
_entity.type
_entity.pdbx_description
1 polymer ?
#
loop_
_entity_poly.entity_id
_entity_poly.type
_entity_poly.pdbx_seq_one_letter_code
_entity_poly.pdbx_strand_id
1 'polypeptide(L)'
;MFRCLKYCCKNKRKQKQKQKQTYVLELEDGKYYVGESNNVVKRIWVHENGNGCSWTKKYNFINELKPLTQQQPYFTELVETLRLIEKYGIENVRGSMFTSPYPLSFNDKVIAAQLYCELNNLCRKCGSNDHFITQCKSDKMATWVQKFGGNLSFDENILPKGRNCLECNSDISNLQNNYRYCRECYRKIYFK
;
A
#
# COMPACT_ATOMS: atom_id res chain seq x y z
N MET A 1 -66.90 0.64 -20.05
CA MET A 1 -65.73 1.28 -19.40
C MET A 1 -65.45 0.48 -18.12
N PHE A 2 -64.35 -0.21 -17.93
CA PHE A 2 -63.00 0.33 -17.79
C PHE A 2 -61.91 -0.66 -18.25
N ARG A 3 -60.80 -0.05 -18.70
CA ARG A 3 -59.65 -0.63 -19.37
C ARG A 3 -58.78 -1.49 -18.44
N CYS A 4 -58.33 -2.62 -18.99
CA CYS A 4 -56.94 -3.12 -18.98
C CYS A 4 -55.98 -2.49 -17.95
N LEU A 5 -55.56 -3.28 -16.95
CA LEU A 5 -54.27 -3.09 -16.26
C LEU A 5 -53.40 -4.31 -16.54
N LYS A 6 -52.85 -4.30 -17.76
CA LYS A 6 -51.73 -5.14 -18.18
C LYS A 6 -50.46 -4.66 -17.48
N TYR A 7 -49.73 -5.63 -16.93
CA TYR A 7 -48.26 -5.68 -16.84
C TYR A 7 -47.54 -4.50 -16.19
N CYS A 8 -47.08 -4.72 -14.95
CA CYS A 8 -45.81 -4.17 -14.52
C CYS A 8 -44.92 -5.31 -14.00
N CYS A 9 -44.48 -6.18 -14.91
CA CYS A 9 -43.34 -7.06 -14.65
C CYS A 9 -42.13 -6.16 -14.41
N LYS A 10 -41.77 -5.98 -13.13
CA LYS A 10 -40.58 -5.27 -12.70
C LYS A 10 -39.36 -5.95 -13.31
N ASN A 11 -38.86 -5.36 -14.38
CA ASN A 11 -37.64 -5.77 -15.05
C ASN A 11 -36.45 -5.43 -14.15
N LYS A 12 -36.14 -6.28 -13.16
CA LYS A 12 -34.90 -6.20 -12.40
C LYS A 12 -33.77 -6.56 -13.36
N ARG A 13 -33.26 -5.56 -14.10
CA ARG A 13 -31.97 -5.67 -14.78
C ARG A 13 -30.94 -6.01 -13.71
N LYS A 14 -30.54 -7.28 -13.62
CA LYS A 14 -29.35 -7.70 -12.86
C LYS A 14 -28.18 -6.95 -13.48
N GLN A 15 -27.81 -5.80 -12.88
CA GLN A 15 -26.55 -5.15 -13.24
C GLN A 15 -25.45 -6.14 -12.85
N LYS A 16 -24.85 -6.78 -13.85
CA LYS A 16 -23.68 -7.64 -13.68
C LYS A 16 -22.59 -6.72 -13.13
N GLN A 17 -22.34 -6.77 -11.82
CA GLN A 17 -21.31 -5.94 -11.19
C GLN A 17 -20.00 -6.24 -11.91
N LYS A 18 -19.42 -5.22 -12.54
CA LYS A 18 -18.14 -5.37 -13.23
C LYS A 18 -17.10 -5.69 -12.16
N GLN A 19 -16.43 -6.83 -12.29
CA GLN A 19 -15.45 -7.27 -11.31
C GLN A 19 -14.28 -6.27 -11.34
N LYS A 20 -13.89 -5.80 -10.16
CA LYS A 20 -12.71 -4.97 -10.00
C LYS A 20 -11.47 -5.73 -10.48
N GLN A 21 -10.55 -5.05 -11.14
CA GLN A 21 -9.29 -5.61 -11.64
C GLN A 21 -8.12 -4.84 -11.05
N THR A 22 -7.09 -5.59 -10.61
CA THR A 22 -5.83 -5.03 -10.11
C THR A 22 -4.90 -4.69 -11.26
N TYR A 23 -4.20 -3.56 -11.16
CA TYR A 23 -3.18 -3.10 -12.11
C TYR A 23 -1.93 -2.64 -11.37
N VAL A 24 -0.79 -2.68 -12.05
CA VAL A 24 0.52 -2.28 -11.52
C VAL A 24 1.11 -1.21 -12.43
N LEU A 25 1.60 -0.13 -11.84
CA LEU A 25 2.30 0.94 -12.54
C LEU A 25 3.77 0.96 -12.11
N GLU A 26 4.65 1.01 -13.09
CA GLU A 26 6.03 1.44 -12.94
C GLU A 26 6.08 2.96 -13.05
N LEU A 27 6.81 3.59 -12.12
CA LEU A 27 6.95 5.03 -12.00
C LEU A 27 8.44 5.39 -11.98
N GLU A 28 8.73 6.68 -12.18
CA GLU A 28 10.07 7.25 -12.01
C GLU A 28 10.70 6.91 -10.64
N ASP A 29 12.03 6.99 -10.57
CA ASP A 29 12.85 6.69 -9.39
C ASP A 29 12.70 5.26 -8.84
N GLY A 30 12.37 4.32 -9.72
CA GLY A 30 12.19 2.91 -9.36
C GLY A 30 11.03 2.71 -8.38
N LYS A 31 9.98 3.53 -8.48
CA LYS A 31 8.78 3.45 -7.65
C LYS A 31 7.68 2.68 -8.36
N TYR A 32 6.80 2.09 -7.56
CA TYR A 32 5.69 1.27 -8.06
C TYR A 32 4.39 1.64 -7.36
N TYR A 33 3.29 1.51 -8.09
CA TYR A 33 1.95 1.67 -7.56
C TYR A 33 1.06 0.50 -7.94
N VAL A 34 0.33 -0.03 -6.97
CA VAL A 34 -0.73 -1.03 -7.19
C VAL A 34 -2.07 -0.36 -6.94
N GLY A 35 -3.02 -0.60 -7.84
CA GLY A 35 -4.37 -0.12 -7.67
C GLY A 35 -5.41 -1.11 -8.17
N GLU A 36 -6.66 -0.86 -7.82
CA GLU A 36 -7.80 -1.65 -8.25
C GLU A 36 -8.91 -0.77 -8.85
N SER A 37 -9.53 -1.22 -9.94
CA SER A 37 -10.59 -0.44 -10.62
C SER A 37 -11.56 -1.33 -11.41
N ASN A 38 -12.82 -0.89 -11.55
CA ASN A 38 -13.80 -1.46 -12.48
C ASN A 38 -13.54 -1.04 -13.95
N ASN A 39 -12.70 -0.03 -14.14
CA ASN A 39 -12.24 0.45 -15.44
C ASN A 39 -10.75 0.80 -15.33
N VAL A 40 -9.91 -0.21 -15.53
CA VAL A 40 -8.45 -0.09 -15.41
C VAL A 40 -7.90 0.90 -16.43
N VAL A 41 -8.28 0.78 -17.70
CA VAL A 41 -7.83 1.68 -18.78
C VAL A 41 -8.06 3.15 -18.42
N LYS A 42 -9.29 3.51 -18.01
CA LYS A 42 -9.58 4.88 -17.58
C LYS A 42 -8.75 5.29 -16.37
N ARG A 43 -8.52 4.38 -15.43
CA ARG A 43 -7.80 4.68 -14.20
C ARG A 43 -6.31 4.92 -14.48
N ILE A 44 -5.69 4.11 -15.33
CA ILE A 44 -4.31 4.28 -15.77
C ILE A 44 -4.16 5.60 -16.51
N TRP A 45 -5.05 5.92 -17.45
CA TRP A 45 -5.05 7.21 -18.15
C TRP A 45 -5.09 8.41 -17.17
N VAL A 46 -5.88 8.33 -16.09
CA VAL A 46 -5.90 9.37 -15.05
C VAL A 46 -4.54 9.52 -14.34
N HIS A 47 -3.84 8.42 -14.08
CA HIS A 47 -2.49 8.44 -13.49
C HIS A 47 -1.47 9.03 -14.45
N GLU A 48 -1.47 8.58 -15.71
CA GLU A 48 -0.61 9.08 -16.80
C GLU A 48 -0.76 10.59 -17.01
N ASN A 49 -1.98 11.12 -16.89
CA ASN A 49 -2.27 12.55 -17.08
C ASN A 49 -2.13 13.38 -15.78
N GLY A 50 -1.36 12.92 -14.79
CA GLY A 50 -1.04 13.68 -13.57
C GLY A 50 -2.23 13.88 -12.60
N ASN A 51 -3.36 13.22 -12.85
CA ASN A 51 -4.58 13.34 -12.04
C ASN A 51 -4.78 12.16 -11.08
N GLY A 52 -3.72 11.37 -10.88
CA GLY A 52 -3.68 10.20 -10.01
C GLY A 52 -3.68 10.50 -8.51
N CYS A 53 -3.29 9.50 -7.73
CA CYS A 53 -3.08 9.64 -6.29
C CYS A 53 -1.79 10.43 -5.99
N SER A 54 -1.62 10.84 -4.74
CA SER A 54 -0.45 11.61 -4.31
C SER A 54 0.89 10.93 -4.63
N TRP A 55 0.96 9.60 -4.63
CA TRP A 55 2.18 8.86 -4.99
C TRP A 55 2.51 8.98 -6.48
N THR A 56 1.52 8.77 -7.36
CA THR A 56 1.68 8.89 -8.83
C THR A 56 1.72 10.33 -9.33
N LYS A 57 1.40 11.31 -8.47
CA LYS A 57 1.66 12.73 -8.72
C LYS A 57 3.08 13.12 -8.34
N LYS A 58 3.69 12.39 -7.42
CA LYS A 58 5.06 12.62 -6.95
C LYS A 58 6.09 11.98 -7.89
N TYR A 59 5.79 10.79 -8.42
CA TYR A 59 6.63 10.07 -9.37
C TYR A 59 5.83 9.81 -10.64
N ASN A 60 6.31 10.26 -11.79
CA ASN A 60 5.54 10.19 -13.03
C ASN A 60 5.40 8.75 -13.52
N PHE A 61 4.34 8.49 -14.27
CA PHE A 61 4.08 7.20 -14.90
C PHE A 61 5.13 6.89 -15.97
N ILE A 62 5.66 5.66 -15.95
CA ILE A 62 6.54 5.12 -17.01
C ILE A 62 5.79 4.06 -17.81
N ASN A 63 5.27 3.03 -17.15
CA ASN A 63 4.64 1.90 -17.85
C ASN A 63 3.61 1.15 -17.00
N GLU A 64 2.70 0.45 -17.66
CA GLU A 64 1.85 -0.57 -17.03
C GLU A 64 2.61 -1.90 -16.99
N LEU A 65 2.66 -2.52 -15.81
CA LEU A 65 3.23 -3.85 -15.63
C LEU A 65 2.12 -4.90 -15.46
N LYS A 66 2.40 -6.12 -15.90
CA LYS A 66 1.53 -7.26 -15.63
C LYS A 66 1.57 -7.60 -14.12
N PRO A 67 0.42 -7.72 -13.43
CA PRO A 67 0.39 -8.18 -12.05
C PRO A 67 1.05 -9.55 -11.87
N LEU A 68 1.77 -9.72 -10.76
CA LEU A 68 2.39 -10.99 -10.34
C LEU A 68 1.34 -11.98 -9.81
N THR A 69 0.22 -11.47 -9.31
CA THR A 69 -0.85 -12.23 -8.68
C THR A 69 -2.01 -12.38 -9.65
N GLN A 70 -2.57 -13.59 -9.73
CA GLN A 70 -3.83 -13.80 -10.42
C GLN A 70 -4.98 -13.11 -9.68
N GLN A 71 -6.00 -12.66 -10.41
CA GLN A 71 -7.17 -12.02 -9.82
C GLN A 71 -7.88 -12.99 -8.87
N GLN A 72 -8.10 -12.57 -7.62
CA GLN A 72 -8.82 -13.32 -6.60
C GLN A 72 -10.15 -12.63 -6.25
N PRO A 73 -11.08 -13.32 -5.57
CA PRO A 73 -12.35 -12.72 -5.14
C PRO A 73 -12.16 -11.54 -4.19
N TYR A 74 -11.13 -11.59 -3.35
CA TYR A 74 -10.83 -10.59 -2.32
C TYR A 74 -9.35 -10.30 -2.27
N PHE A 75 -9.01 -9.09 -1.82
CA PHE A 75 -7.64 -8.68 -1.46
C PHE A 75 -6.57 -8.81 -2.55
N THR A 76 -6.94 -8.95 -3.84
CA THR A 76 -5.95 -9.03 -4.95
C THR A 76 -4.96 -7.87 -4.91
N GLU A 77 -5.44 -6.64 -4.73
CA GLU A 77 -4.59 -5.44 -4.63
C GLU A 77 -3.60 -5.52 -3.46
N LEU A 78 -4.05 -6.02 -2.29
CA LEU A 78 -3.21 -6.16 -1.11
C LEU A 78 -2.13 -7.22 -1.32
N VAL A 79 -2.51 -8.40 -1.82
CA VAL A 79 -1.57 -9.49 -2.13
C VAL A 79 -0.53 -9.04 -3.14
N GLU A 80 -0.96 -8.35 -4.20
CA GLU A 80 -0.06 -7.79 -5.21
C GLU A 80 0.89 -6.75 -4.61
N THR A 81 0.37 -5.84 -3.79
CA THR A 81 1.18 -4.83 -3.08
C THR A 81 2.26 -5.50 -2.22
N LEU A 82 1.91 -6.52 -1.44
CA LEU A 82 2.85 -7.21 -0.56
C LEU A 82 3.92 -7.99 -1.35
N ARG A 83 3.57 -8.61 -2.47
CA ARG A 83 4.55 -9.27 -3.35
C ARG A 83 5.52 -8.27 -4.00
N LEU A 84 5.02 -7.11 -4.42
CA LEU A 84 5.90 -6.06 -4.94
C LEU A 84 6.78 -5.46 -3.83
N ILE A 85 6.30 -5.34 -2.59
CA ILE A 85 7.13 -4.90 -1.46
C ILE A 85 8.27 -5.89 -1.22
N GLU A 86 8.01 -7.20 -1.25
CA GLU A 86 9.09 -8.19 -1.11
C GLU A 86 10.13 -8.04 -2.23
N LYS A 87 9.67 -7.86 -3.47
CA LYS A 87 10.55 -7.71 -4.63
C LYS A 87 11.37 -6.40 -4.62
N TYR A 88 10.71 -5.27 -4.42
CA TYR A 88 11.28 -3.93 -4.63
C TYR A 88 11.55 -3.14 -3.35
N GLY A 89 11.10 -3.62 -2.20
CA GLY A 89 11.24 -2.96 -0.90
C GLY A 89 10.12 -1.97 -0.59
N ILE A 90 9.80 -1.87 0.69
CA ILE A 90 8.66 -1.11 1.22
C ILE A 90 8.76 0.41 1.01
N GLU A 91 9.96 0.92 0.80
CA GLU A 91 10.18 2.33 0.47
C GLU A 91 9.78 2.68 -0.98
N ASN A 92 9.64 1.67 -1.85
CA ASN A 92 9.46 1.86 -3.29
C ASN A 92 8.04 1.56 -3.78
N VAL A 93 7.19 0.95 -2.95
CA VAL A 93 5.87 0.45 -3.37
C VAL A 93 4.76 1.10 -2.56
N ARG A 94 3.68 1.53 -3.23
CA ARG A 94 2.43 1.95 -2.59
C ARG A 94 1.22 1.27 -3.25
N GLY A 95 0.17 1.05 -2.49
CA GLY A 95 -1.05 0.40 -2.95
C GLY A 95 -1.90 -0.12 -1.80
N SER A 96 -3.16 -0.47 -2.05
CA SER A 96 -4.08 -0.96 -1.03
C SER A 96 -4.12 -0.03 0.20
N MET A 97 -3.83 -0.54 1.41
CA MET A 97 -3.77 0.25 2.64
C MET A 97 -2.46 1.04 2.82
N PHE A 98 -1.41 0.75 2.05
CA PHE A 98 -0.09 1.36 2.15
C PHE A 98 0.05 2.51 1.14
N THR A 99 -0.74 3.57 1.29
CA THR A 99 -0.88 4.66 0.28
C THR A 99 -0.29 6.00 0.69
N SER A 100 0.36 6.07 1.86
CA SER A 100 0.99 7.31 2.33
C SER A 100 1.97 7.85 1.28
N PRO A 101 1.87 9.14 0.88
CA PRO A 101 2.85 9.75 -0.03
C PRO A 101 4.20 10.04 0.63
N TYR A 102 4.32 9.74 1.91
CA TYR A 102 5.51 9.88 2.74
C TYR A 102 6.09 8.48 3.04
N PRO A 103 7.29 8.40 3.64
CA PRO A 103 7.78 7.14 4.21
C PRO A 103 6.72 6.52 5.12
N LEU A 104 6.51 5.21 4.98
CA LEU A 104 5.57 4.47 5.82
C LEU A 104 6.06 4.48 7.28
N SER A 105 5.12 4.50 8.23
CA SER A 105 5.48 4.46 9.64
C SER A 105 6.08 3.10 10.00
N PHE A 106 6.75 3.03 11.15
CA PHE A 106 7.22 1.75 11.69
C PHE A 106 6.07 0.72 11.80
N ASN A 107 4.91 1.15 12.28
CA ASN A 107 3.75 0.27 12.41
C ASN A 107 3.25 -0.21 11.04
N ASP A 108 3.16 0.66 10.04
CA ASP A 108 2.77 0.26 8.68
C ASP A 108 3.72 -0.81 8.11
N LYS A 109 5.02 -0.65 8.37
CA LYS A 109 6.06 -1.59 7.95
C LYS A 109 5.91 -2.95 8.63
N VAL A 110 5.71 -2.97 9.94
CA VAL A 110 5.46 -4.20 10.71
C VAL A 110 4.16 -4.87 10.27
N ILE A 111 3.08 -4.10 10.03
CA ILE A 111 1.81 -4.63 9.52
C ILE A 111 2.03 -5.29 8.15
N ALA A 112 2.72 -4.64 7.23
CA ALA A 112 3.02 -5.21 5.92
C ALA A 112 3.82 -6.51 6.04
N ALA A 113 4.84 -6.54 6.91
CA ALA A 113 5.66 -7.73 7.15
C ALA A 113 4.83 -8.89 7.73
N GLN A 114 3.98 -8.63 8.73
CA GLN A 114 3.12 -9.65 9.34
C GLN A 114 2.05 -10.18 8.37
N LEU A 115 1.46 -9.31 7.54
CA LEU A 115 0.54 -9.75 6.48
C LEU A 115 1.25 -10.61 5.43
N TYR A 116 2.49 -10.28 5.09
CA TYR A 116 3.29 -11.12 4.19
C TYR A 116 3.62 -12.48 4.83
N CYS A 117 3.90 -12.52 6.14
CA CYS A 117 4.02 -13.79 6.86
C CYS A 117 2.73 -14.62 6.77
N GLU A 118 1.58 -14.00 7.02
CA GLU A 118 0.27 -14.68 6.95
C GLU A 118 0.01 -15.26 5.55
N LEU A 119 0.27 -14.46 4.52
CA LEU A 119 0.09 -14.85 3.12
C LEU A 119 0.92 -16.09 2.72
N ASN A 120 2.07 -16.28 3.36
CA ASN A 120 3.06 -17.31 2.99
C ASN A 120 3.29 -18.37 4.09
N ASN A 121 2.44 -18.42 5.12
CA ASN A 121 2.59 -19.31 6.28
C ASN A 121 3.97 -19.22 6.97
N LEU A 122 4.48 -18.00 7.15
CA LEU A 122 5.76 -17.76 7.80
C LEU A 122 5.58 -17.44 9.29
N CYS A 123 6.58 -17.79 10.09
CA CYS A 123 6.65 -17.44 11.49
C CYS A 123 6.60 -15.91 11.68
N ARG A 124 5.61 -15.40 12.41
CA ARG A 124 5.47 -13.95 12.66
C ARG A 124 6.47 -13.38 13.68
N LYS A 125 7.39 -14.19 14.21
CA LYS A 125 8.51 -13.72 15.07
C LYS A 125 9.81 -13.56 14.29
N CYS A 126 10.14 -14.48 13.39
CA CYS A 126 11.41 -14.46 12.65
C CYS A 126 11.29 -14.53 11.12
N GLY A 127 10.13 -14.82 10.56
CA GLY A 127 9.91 -14.91 9.10
C GLY A 127 10.36 -16.22 8.43
N SER A 128 10.78 -17.25 9.20
CA SER A 128 11.07 -18.59 8.67
C SER A 128 9.77 -19.39 8.42
N ASN A 129 9.79 -20.30 7.44
CA ASN A 129 8.71 -21.23 7.12
C ASN A 129 8.84 -22.59 7.84
N ASP A 130 9.80 -22.76 8.76
CA ASP A 130 10.14 -24.06 9.35
C ASP A 130 9.27 -24.43 10.56
N HIS A 131 8.60 -23.46 11.19
CA HIS A 131 7.96 -23.64 12.49
C HIS A 131 6.81 -22.66 12.75
N PHE A 132 5.96 -23.01 13.70
CA PHE A 132 4.95 -22.08 14.25
C PHE A 132 5.57 -21.12 15.25
N ILE A 133 4.95 -19.95 15.44
CA ILE A 133 5.47 -18.88 16.31
C ILE A 133 5.79 -19.36 17.75
N THR A 134 5.00 -20.28 18.29
CA THR A 134 5.18 -20.86 19.64
C THR A 134 6.45 -21.69 19.78
N GLN A 135 7.02 -22.15 18.67
CA GLN A 135 8.23 -22.97 18.60
C GLN A 135 9.45 -22.14 18.16
N CYS A 136 9.29 -20.82 18.01
CA CYS A 136 10.33 -19.95 17.49
C CYS A 136 11.43 -19.67 18.52
N LYS A 137 12.59 -20.31 18.30
CA LYS A 137 13.82 -20.13 19.08
C LYS A 137 14.84 -19.18 18.43
N SER A 138 14.51 -18.60 17.26
CA SER A 138 15.42 -17.70 16.56
C SER A 138 15.34 -16.29 17.15
N ASP A 139 16.52 -15.70 17.39
CA ASP A 139 16.68 -14.28 17.72
C ASP A 139 16.95 -13.43 16.47
N LYS A 140 17.19 -14.08 15.32
CA LYS A 140 17.42 -13.42 14.03
C LYS A 140 16.19 -13.55 13.15
N MET A 141 15.92 -12.47 12.41
CA MET A 141 14.88 -12.45 11.38
C MET A 141 15.45 -12.91 10.04
N ALA A 142 14.58 -13.51 9.22
CA ALA A 142 14.87 -13.87 7.85
C ALA A 142 15.24 -12.62 7.03
N THR A 143 16.09 -12.80 6.04
CA THR A 143 16.65 -11.69 5.24
C THR A 143 15.59 -10.88 4.51
N TRP A 144 14.52 -11.54 4.05
CA TRP A 144 13.41 -10.88 3.36
C TRP A 144 12.71 -9.83 4.25
N VAL A 145 12.75 -9.97 5.58
CA VAL A 145 12.11 -9.02 6.51
C VAL A 145 12.69 -7.61 6.34
N GLN A 146 13.95 -7.48 5.92
CA GLN A 146 14.57 -6.18 5.61
C GLN A 146 13.83 -5.43 4.49
N LYS A 147 13.22 -6.14 3.53
CA LYS A 147 12.39 -5.55 2.47
C LYS A 147 11.15 -4.86 3.02
N PHE A 148 10.72 -5.25 4.22
CA PHE A 148 9.57 -4.70 4.92
C PHE A 148 9.98 -3.80 6.10
N GLY A 149 11.23 -3.31 6.15
CA GLY A 149 11.70 -2.44 7.23
C GLY A 149 12.34 -3.14 8.42
N GLY A 150 12.57 -4.46 8.32
CA GLY A 150 13.48 -5.18 9.21
C GLY A 150 12.90 -5.59 10.56
N ASN A 151 11.58 -5.48 10.76
CA ASN A 151 10.94 -5.86 12.02
C ASN A 151 9.58 -6.56 11.83
N LEU A 152 9.22 -7.41 12.79
CA LEU A 152 7.97 -8.16 12.87
C LEU A 152 7.21 -7.92 14.20
N SER A 153 7.78 -7.15 15.14
CA SER A 153 7.14 -6.80 16.42
C SER A 153 6.82 -5.31 16.49
N PHE A 154 5.75 -4.99 17.23
CA PHE A 154 5.36 -3.61 17.55
C PHE A 154 6.06 -3.10 18.81
N ASP A 155 7.24 -3.62 19.15
CA ASP A 155 7.94 -3.23 20.37
C ASP A 155 8.32 -1.75 20.30
N GLU A 156 7.69 -0.96 21.18
CA GLU A 156 7.90 0.49 21.24
C GLU A 156 9.35 0.86 21.60
N ASN A 157 10.10 -0.05 22.22
CA ASN A 157 11.52 0.16 22.49
C ASN A 157 12.37 0.19 21.21
N ILE A 158 11.84 -0.35 20.11
CA ILE A 158 12.48 -0.38 18.79
C ILE A 158 12.05 0.84 17.94
N LEU A 159 11.04 1.60 18.36
CA LEU A 159 10.65 2.82 17.66
C LEU A 159 11.80 3.85 17.71
N PRO A 160 12.06 4.55 16.60
CA PRO A 160 12.96 5.69 16.62
C PRO A 160 12.48 6.70 17.66
N LYS A 161 13.32 6.97 18.67
CA LYS A 161 13.00 7.90 19.77
C LYS A 161 12.88 9.36 19.30
N GLY A 162 13.38 9.66 18.11
CA GLY A 162 13.34 10.98 17.49
C GLY A 162 12.51 11.01 16.21
N ARG A 163 11.88 12.15 15.94
CA ARG A 163 11.25 12.45 14.65
C ARG A 163 12.02 13.57 13.98
N ASN A 164 12.30 13.41 12.68
CA ASN A 164 13.04 14.38 11.91
C ASN A 164 12.15 15.00 10.82
N CYS A 165 12.40 16.27 10.50
CA CYS A 165 11.78 16.94 9.38
C CYS A 165 12.10 16.20 8.09
N LEU A 166 11.08 15.89 7.29
CA LEU A 166 11.27 15.18 6.03
C LEU A 166 12.02 15.96 4.94
N GLU A 167 12.27 17.25 5.16
CA GLU A 167 12.95 18.14 4.19
C GLU A 167 14.39 18.46 4.62
N CYS A 168 14.60 18.97 5.83
CA CYS A 168 15.92 19.39 6.30
C CYS A 168 16.54 18.47 7.36
N ASN A 169 15.87 17.36 7.70
CA ASN A 169 16.31 16.39 8.70
C ASN A 169 16.49 16.94 10.13
N SER A 170 16.05 18.17 10.42
CA SER A 170 16.07 18.74 11.76
C SER A 170 15.16 17.97 12.72
N ASP A 171 15.52 17.88 13.99
CA ASP A 171 14.66 17.28 15.01
C ASP A 171 13.33 18.05 15.15
N ILE A 172 12.22 17.32 15.06
CA ILE A 172 10.84 17.81 15.24
C ILE A 172 10.09 17.02 16.32
N SER A 173 10.80 16.28 17.18
CA SER A 173 10.23 15.47 18.25
C SER A 173 9.39 16.30 19.22
N ASN A 174 9.72 17.59 19.38
CA ASN A 174 8.99 18.55 20.21
C ASN A 174 7.68 19.08 19.58
N LEU A 175 7.40 18.83 18.29
CA LEU A 175 6.14 19.21 17.65
C LEU A 175 5.04 18.16 17.89
N GLN A 176 3.79 18.42 17.53
CA GLN A 176 2.76 17.37 17.60
C GLN A 176 3.09 16.21 16.61
N ASN A 177 2.62 14.99 16.91
CA ASN A 177 2.97 13.77 16.15
C ASN A 177 2.54 13.80 14.67
N ASN A 178 1.56 14.62 14.31
CA ASN A 178 1.10 14.83 12.94
C ASN A 178 2.03 15.75 12.12
N TYR A 179 2.99 16.45 12.73
CA TYR A 179 3.94 17.28 12.02
C TYR A 179 5.01 16.41 11.36
N ARG A 180 5.18 16.61 10.05
CA ARG A 180 6.20 15.95 9.21
C ARG A 180 7.34 16.87 8.80
N TYR A 181 7.15 18.18 8.97
CA TYR A 181 8.12 19.21 8.61
C TYR A 181 8.35 20.14 9.81
N CYS A 182 9.56 20.71 9.90
CA CYS A 182 9.78 21.84 10.79
C CYS A 182 8.95 23.05 10.32
N ARG A 183 8.76 24.04 11.19
CA ARG A 183 7.92 25.21 10.88
C ARG A 183 8.40 25.97 9.63
N GLU A 184 9.71 26.05 9.43
CA GLU A 184 10.29 26.73 8.27
C GLU A 184 10.04 25.99 6.96
N CYS A 185 10.33 24.69 6.91
CA CYS A 185 10.07 23.86 5.74
C CYS A 185 8.58 23.79 5.42
N TYR A 186 7.72 23.69 6.44
CA TYR A 186 6.27 23.73 6.24
C TYR A 186 5.81 25.00 5.52
N ARG A 187 6.30 26.18 5.96
CA ARG A 187 5.99 27.45 5.29
C ARG A 187 6.45 27.47 3.83
N LYS A 188 7.68 27.02 3.56
CA LYS A 188 8.25 26.97 2.20
C LYS A 188 7.48 26.06 1.24
N ILE A 189 6.86 24.99 1.74
CA ILE A 189 6.14 24.02 0.92
C ILE A 189 4.69 24.46 0.65
N TYR A 190 4.00 25.00 1.66
CA TYR A 190 2.54 25.21 1.61
C TYR A 190 2.09 26.66 1.43
N PHE A 191 2.99 27.65 1.56
CA PHE A 191 2.67 29.07 1.45
C PHE A 191 3.52 29.79 0.38
N LYS A 192 3.83 29.10 -0.73
CA LYS A 192 4.39 29.73 -1.92
C LYS A 192 3.33 30.54 -2.67
#